data_AF-A0A965HQY9-F1
#
_entry.id   AF-A0A965HQY9-F1
#
_cell.length_a   1.000
_cell.length_b   1.000
_cell.length_c   1.000
_cell.angle_alpha   90.00
_cell.angle_beta   90.00
_cell.angle_gamma   90.00
#
_symmetry.space_group_name_H-M   'P 1'
#
loop_
_entity.id
_entity.type
_entity.pdbx_description
1 polymer ?
#
loop_
_entity_poly.entity_id
_entity_poly.type
_entity_poly.pdbx_seq_one_letter_code
_entity_poly.pdbx_strand_id
1 'polypeptide(L)'
;MFIHAFTFRLDPPSVPKGSKDRCTTTSFHPDTAESSSSTGVDLSSSKHLVEALFPGARIGGGDKKTPLDPTALQIQSIIRSPVSSYQKVASLMNLAKTLSPDHRRLAYASASFVCGPQEFQQLMLPLVWDSALPPDQAQVLTAGVVGLPDPVRLPICLTLLKHPDESIRATALSVLAAYFPDTAEASYPQAVQSYLAHPD
;
A
#
# COMPACT_ATOMS: atom_id res chain seq x y z
N MET A 1 -0.41 5.37 19.22
CA MET A 1 0.65 4.57 18.58
C MET A 1 0.38 4.59 17.09
N PHE A 2 1.16 5.33 16.31
CA PHE A 2 0.87 5.60 14.89
C PHE A 2 1.43 4.48 14.00
N ILE A 3 0.58 3.88 13.17
CA ILE A 3 1.00 2.92 12.14
C ILE A 3 1.63 3.72 11.01
N HIS A 4 2.95 3.57 10.83
CA HIS A 4 3.67 4.11 9.68
C HIS A 4 3.23 3.37 8.40
N ALA A 5 2.46 4.04 7.56
CA ALA A 5 2.20 3.59 6.20
C ALA A 5 3.49 3.72 5.36
N PHE A 6 4.02 2.59 4.89
CA PHE A 6 5.10 2.56 3.90
C PHE A 6 4.58 3.12 2.57
N THR A 7 4.87 4.38 2.27
CA THR A 7 4.63 4.95 0.94
C THR A 7 5.73 4.50 -0.01
N PHE A 8 5.43 3.52 -0.88
CA PHE A 8 6.25 3.24 -2.05
C PHE A 8 6.02 4.32 -3.10
N ARG A 9 7.03 5.17 -3.33
CA ARG A 9 7.04 6.11 -4.44
C ARG A 9 7.43 5.36 -5.72
N LEU A 10 6.44 5.01 -6.54
CA LEU A 10 6.68 4.58 -7.91
C LEU A 10 6.92 5.86 -8.74
N ASP A 11 8.16 6.09 -9.17
CA ASP A 11 8.42 7.11 -10.19
C ASP A 11 7.65 6.73 -11.47
N PRO A 12 6.92 7.68 -12.09
CA PRO A 12 6.23 7.41 -13.34
C PRO A 12 7.25 7.08 -14.44
N PRO A 13 6.92 6.16 -15.36
CA PRO A 13 7.82 5.78 -16.45
C PRO A 13 8.11 7.00 -17.33
N SER A 14 9.40 7.31 -17.48
CA SER A 14 9.92 8.31 -18.39
C SER A 14 9.55 7.96 -19.84
N VAL A 15 8.63 8.72 -20.42
CA VAL A 15 8.27 8.64 -21.84
C VAL A 15 9.51 8.97 -22.68
N PRO A 16 9.91 8.12 -23.64
CA PRO A 16 11.04 8.41 -24.52
C PRO A 16 10.73 9.61 -25.41
N LYS A 17 11.59 10.65 -25.34
CA LYS A 17 11.58 11.81 -26.23
C LYS A 17 11.82 11.36 -27.68
N GLY A 18 10.76 11.24 -28.45
CA GLY A 18 10.79 11.17 -29.91
C GLY A 18 11.21 12.52 -30.50
N SER A 19 12.13 12.45 -31.45
CA SER A 19 12.74 13.55 -32.18
C SER A 19 11.72 14.39 -32.96
N LYS A 20 12.07 15.68 -33.12
CA LYS A 20 11.50 16.69 -34.02
C LYS A 20 11.00 16.11 -35.35
N ASP A 21 9.81 16.54 -35.77
CA ASP A 21 9.61 17.05 -37.12
C ASP A 21 8.56 18.16 -37.18
N ARG A 22 8.74 19.00 -38.19
CA ARG A 22 8.31 20.39 -38.39
C ARG A 22 7.00 20.46 -39.22
N CYS A 23 6.41 21.67 -39.28
CA CYS A 23 5.32 22.16 -40.16
C CYS A 23 3.89 22.03 -39.60
N THR A 24 2.97 22.99 -39.69
CA THR A 24 2.95 24.41 -40.11
C THR A 24 1.72 25.06 -39.48
N THR A 25 1.85 26.33 -39.13
CA THR A 25 0.84 27.27 -38.64
C THR A 25 -0.38 27.42 -39.56
N THR A 26 -1.59 27.39 -38.99
CA THR A 26 -2.74 28.16 -39.49
C THR A 26 -3.50 28.77 -38.31
N SER A 27 -3.69 30.08 -38.42
CA SER A 27 -4.32 31.02 -37.50
C SER A 27 -5.76 30.67 -37.16
N PHE A 28 -6.25 31.05 -35.96
CA PHE A 28 -7.40 31.95 -35.77
C PHE A 28 -7.43 32.42 -34.30
N HIS A 29 -7.30 33.74 -34.09
CA HIS A 29 -7.77 34.50 -32.93
C HIS A 29 -9.17 35.04 -33.31
N PRO A 30 -10.09 35.27 -32.36
CA PRO A 30 -10.07 36.55 -31.66
C PRO A 30 -10.36 36.49 -30.15
N ASP A 31 -10.21 37.67 -29.55
CA ASP A 31 -10.04 37.99 -28.14
C ASP A 31 -11.22 37.66 -27.22
N THR A 32 -10.90 37.27 -25.98
CA THR A 32 -11.69 37.66 -24.80
C THR A 32 -10.75 37.84 -23.62
N ALA A 33 -10.83 39.01 -23.02
CA ALA A 33 -9.95 39.51 -21.98
C ALA A 33 -10.30 38.94 -20.58
N GLU A 34 -9.24 38.77 -19.78
CA GLU A 34 -9.17 38.97 -18.32
C GLU A 34 -9.86 37.98 -17.36
N SER A 35 -9.08 37.07 -16.78
CA SER A 35 -8.57 37.19 -15.39
C SER A 35 -7.98 35.86 -14.90
N SER A 36 -6.67 35.67 -15.13
CA SER A 36 -5.91 34.56 -14.54
C SER A 36 -5.30 35.02 -13.21
N SER A 37 -6.02 34.82 -12.10
CA SER A 37 -5.41 34.90 -10.77
C SER A 37 -4.63 33.61 -10.49
N SER A 38 -3.37 33.56 -10.92
CA SER A 38 -2.43 32.53 -10.50
C SER A 38 -1.96 32.84 -9.07
N THR A 39 -2.65 32.31 -8.06
CA THR A 39 -2.10 32.23 -6.70
C THR A 39 -0.98 31.19 -6.72
N GLY A 40 0.24 31.67 -6.95
CA GLY A 40 1.45 30.91 -6.66
C GLY A 40 1.47 30.64 -5.16
N VAL A 41 1.12 29.43 -4.75
CA VAL A 41 1.18 29.02 -3.35
C VAL A 41 2.65 28.94 -2.98
N ASP A 42 3.09 29.80 -2.08
CA ASP A 42 4.45 29.82 -1.58
C ASP A 42 4.69 28.57 -0.71
N LEU A 43 5.40 27.59 -1.27
CA LEU A 43 5.71 26.31 -0.65
C LEU A 43 6.86 26.39 0.37
N SER A 44 7.35 27.59 0.70
CA SER A 44 8.40 27.82 1.68
C SER A 44 8.02 27.32 3.08
N SER A 45 6.75 27.55 3.49
CA SER A 45 6.26 27.20 4.83
C SER A 45 6.19 25.67 5.06
N SER A 46 5.85 24.90 4.03
CA SER A 46 5.75 23.44 4.12
C SER A 46 7.11 22.76 4.30
N LYS A 47 8.19 23.35 3.79
CA LYS A 47 9.54 22.78 3.90
C LYS A 47 10.05 22.80 5.34
N HIS A 48 9.83 23.91 6.04
CA HIS A 48 10.22 24.04 7.45
C HIS A 48 9.42 23.11 8.38
N LEU A 49 8.17 22.83 8.04
CA LEU A 49 7.34 21.88 8.79
C LEU A 49 7.85 20.45 8.65
N VAL A 50 8.31 20.04 7.46
CA VAL A 50 8.88 18.71 7.23
C VAL A 50 10.25 18.57 7.88
N GLU A 51 11.06 19.62 7.89
CA GLU A 51 12.36 19.64 8.60
C GLU A 51 12.20 19.53 10.13
N ALA A 52 11.18 20.18 10.68
CA ALA A 52 10.87 20.13 12.11
C ALA A 52 10.29 18.78 12.55
N LEU A 53 9.48 18.13 11.70
CA LEU A 53 8.87 16.83 11.99
C LEU A 53 9.81 15.64 11.71
N PHE A 54 10.80 15.83 10.84
CA PHE A 54 11.78 14.80 10.48
C PHE A 54 13.20 15.40 10.44
N PRO A 55 13.84 15.59 11.60
CA PRO A 55 15.22 16.09 11.66
C PRO A 55 16.16 15.03 11.05
N GLY A 56 16.38 15.13 9.73
CA GLY A 56 17.12 14.15 8.93
C GLY A 56 16.49 13.81 7.56
N ALA A 57 15.24 14.21 7.30
CA ALA A 57 14.63 14.01 5.99
C ALA A 57 15.18 15.02 4.97
N ARG A 58 16.25 14.63 4.27
CA ARG A 58 16.74 15.36 3.09
C ARG A 58 15.69 15.29 1.99
N ILE A 59 14.84 16.31 1.88
CA ILE A 59 13.98 16.54 0.72
C ILE A 59 14.87 17.09 -0.41
N GLY A 60 15.44 16.19 -1.20
CA GLY A 60 16.20 16.54 -2.41
C GLY A 60 17.64 16.07 -2.35
N GLY A 61 17.90 14.91 -2.94
CA GLY A 61 19.24 14.35 -3.04
C GLY A 61 19.20 12.84 -2.88
N GLY A 62 18.67 12.15 -3.89
CA GLY A 62 18.87 10.71 -3.99
C GLY A 62 20.37 10.44 -4.10
N ASP A 63 20.96 9.89 -3.03
CA ASP A 63 22.30 9.32 -3.08
C ASP A 63 22.30 8.16 -4.09
N LYS A 64 22.83 8.43 -5.29
CA LYS A 64 22.91 7.49 -6.43
C LYS A 64 23.89 6.32 -6.21
N LYS A 65 24.25 5.96 -4.97
CA LYS A 65 25.33 5.00 -4.68
C LYS A 65 25.06 4.02 -3.55
N THR A 66 23.82 3.86 -3.09
CA THR A 66 23.51 2.66 -2.30
C THR A 66 23.35 1.49 -3.28
N PRO A 67 24.16 0.42 -3.20
CA PRO A 67 23.91 -0.78 -3.98
C PRO A 67 22.47 -1.23 -3.70
N LEU A 68 21.66 -1.38 -4.75
CA LEU A 68 20.31 -1.92 -4.60
C LEU A 68 20.45 -3.32 -4.00
N ASP A 69 19.78 -3.54 -2.86
CA ASP A 69 19.76 -4.84 -2.19
C ASP A 69 19.36 -5.93 -3.21
N PRO A 70 20.17 -7.00 -3.37
CA PRO A 70 19.86 -8.07 -4.31
C PRO A 70 18.47 -8.67 -4.06
N THR A 71 18.01 -8.68 -2.81
CA THR A 71 16.66 -9.17 -2.47
C THR A 71 15.58 -8.24 -3.02
N ALA A 72 15.75 -6.93 -2.86
CA ALA A 72 14.83 -5.94 -3.41
C ALA A 72 14.75 -6.02 -4.94
N LEU A 73 15.87 -6.28 -5.62
CA LEU A 73 15.89 -6.51 -7.07
C LEU A 73 15.11 -7.77 -7.46
N GLN A 74 15.27 -8.86 -6.70
CA GLN A 74 14.55 -10.11 -6.95
C GLN A 74 13.04 -9.94 -6.74
N ILE A 75 12.63 -9.29 -5.66
CA ILE A 75 11.23 -8.96 -5.39
C ILE A 75 10.65 -8.10 -6.52
N GLN A 76 11.37 -7.06 -6.94
CA GLN A 76 10.94 -6.18 -8.03
C GLN A 76 10.82 -6.93 -9.36
N SER A 77 11.72 -7.88 -9.63
CA SER A 77 11.64 -8.77 -10.79
C SER A 77 10.37 -9.61 -10.78
N ILE A 78 10.01 -10.20 -9.63
CA ILE A 78 8.77 -10.97 -9.48
C ILE A 78 7.54 -10.08 -9.69
N ILE A 79 7.50 -8.89 -9.08
CA ILE A 79 6.37 -7.96 -9.20
C ILE A 79 6.15 -7.54 -10.67
N ARG A 80 7.23 -7.26 -11.40
CA ARG A 80 7.19 -6.81 -12.80
C ARG A 80 7.01 -7.96 -13.81
N SER A 81 7.13 -9.21 -13.38
CA SER A 81 6.99 -10.35 -14.28
C SER A 81 5.59 -10.39 -14.93
N PRO A 82 5.48 -10.85 -16.19
CA PRO A 82 4.21 -10.90 -16.92
C PRO A 82 3.37 -12.14 -16.55
N VAL A 83 3.37 -12.52 -15.27
CA VAL A 83 2.65 -13.70 -14.74
C VAL A 83 1.39 -13.27 -13.99
N SER A 84 0.51 -14.22 -13.64
CA SER A 84 -0.71 -13.91 -12.91
C SER A 84 -0.43 -13.36 -11.50
N SER A 85 -1.37 -12.59 -10.93
CA SER A 85 -1.31 -12.10 -9.55
C SER A 85 -1.05 -13.23 -8.55
N TYR A 86 -1.79 -14.33 -8.69
CA TYR A 86 -1.59 -15.55 -7.91
C TYR A 86 -0.17 -16.09 -7.99
N GLN A 87 0.41 -16.19 -9.19
CA GLN A 87 1.78 -16.66 -9.37
C GLN A 87 2.80 -15.71 -8.74
N LYS A 88 2.57 -14.39 -8.79
CA LYS A 88 3.43 -13.39 -8.11
C LYS A 88 3.39 -13.57 -6.60
N VAL A 89 2.20 -13.64 -6.02
CA VAL A 89 2.02 -13.82 -4.57
C VAL A 89 2.66 -15.14 -4.12
N ALA A 90 2.37 -16.25 -4.79
CA ALA A 90 2.97 -17.54 -4.47
C ALA A 90 4.50 -17.52 -4.57
N SER A 91 5.06 -16.86 -5.60
CA SER A 91 6.51 -16.72 -5.76
C SER A 91 7.14 -15.89 -4.66
N LEU A 92 6.52 -14.77 -4.27
CA LEU A 92 6.99 -13.92 -3.17
C LEU A 92 6.91 -14.65 -1.83
N MET A 93 5.85 -15.43 -1.60
CA MET A 93 5.70 -16.22 -0.37
C MET A 93 6.70 -17.37 -0.29
N ASN A 94 7.02 -18.00 -1.43
CA ASN A 94 8.09 -19.00 -1.48
C ASN A 94 9.47 -18.39 -1.31
N LEU A 95 9.72 -17.21 -1.90
CA LEU A 95 10.94 -16.43 -1.67
C LEU A 95 11.10 -16.06 -0.18
N ALA A 96 10.02 -15.63 0.47
CA ALA A 96 10.04 -15.30 1.90
C ALA A 96 10.58 -16.45 2.77
N LYS A 97 10.25 -17.70 2.43
CA LYS A 97 10.73 -18.89 3.15
C LYS A 97 12.24 -19.12 3.03
N THR A 98 12.87 -18.69 1.94
CA THR A 98 14.31 -18.86 1.72
C THR A 98 15.16 -17.71 2.27
N LEU A 99 14.51 -16.62 2.68
CA LEU A 99 15.18 -15.42 3.18
C LEU A 99 15.37 -15.42 4.70
N SER A 100 16.38 -14.66 5.14
CA SER A 100 16.58 -14.29 6.54
C SER A 100 15.37 -13.51 7.09
N PRO A 101 15.13 -13.49 8.41
CA PRO A 101 13.95 -12.84 9.02
C PRO A 101 13.71 -11.38 8.56
N ASP A 102 14.76 -10.56 8.46
CA ASP A 102 14.64 -9.14 8.08
C ASP A 102 14.13 -8.97 6.64
N HIS A 103 14.73 -9.70 5.71
CA HIS A 103 14.35 -9.71 4.29
C HIS A 103 13.02 -10.43 4.03
N ARG A 104 12.64 -11.37 4.90
CA ARG A 104 11.36 -12.08 4.81
C ARG A 104 10.18 -11.15 4.98
N ARG A 105 10.26 -10.18 5.90
CA ARG A 105 9.22 -9.15 6.09
C ARG A 105 8.99 -8.35 4.81
N LEU A 106 10.06 -7.99 4.11
CA LEU A 106 9.97 -7.27 2.84
C LEU A 106 9.25 -8.10 1.76
N ALA A 107 9.55 -9.39 1.66
CA ALA A 107 8.88 -10.30 0.74
C ALA A 107 7.39 -10.46 1.06
N TYR A 108 7.03 -10.60 2.34
CA TYR A 108 5.62 -10.66 2.76
C TYR A 108 4.87 -9.35 2.53
N ALA A 109 5.46 -8.19 2.87
CA ALA A 109 4.85 -6.89 2.59
C ALA A 109 4.62 -6.68 1.08
N SER A 110 5.59 -7.09 0.27
CA SER A 110 5.48 -7.03 -1.19
C SER A 110 4.39 -7.97 -1.72
N ALA A 111 4.27 -9.16 -1.15
CA ALA A 111 3.20 -10.09 -1.47
C ALA A 111 1.84 -9.46 -1.14
N SER A 112 1.71 -8.84 0.04
CA SER A 112 0.47 -8.19 0.49
C SER A 112 0.07 -7.01 -0.40
N PHE A 113 1.04 -6.29 -0.94
CA PHE A 113 0.79 -5.17 -1.85
C PHE A 113 0.21 -5.60 -3.22
N VAL A 114 0.70 -6.70 -3.79
CA VAL A 114 0.20 -7.21 -5.08
C VAL A 114 -0.95 -8.20 -4.94
N CYS A 115 -1.39 -8.46 -3.71
CA CYS A 115 -2.38 -9.45 -3.37
C CYS A 115 -3.79 -9.00 -3.78
N GLY A 116 -4.50 -9.84 -4.53
CA GLY A 116 -5.93 -9.69 -4.73
C GLY A 116 -6.74 -10.41 -3.62
N PRO A 117 -8.09 -10.31 -3.68
CA PRO A 117 -8.95 -10.91 -2.67
C PRO A 117 -8.84 -12.44 -2.61
N GLN A 118 -8.73 -13.11 -3.77
CA GLN A 118 -8.63 -14.56 -3.84
C GLN A 118 -7.28 -15.04 -3.30
N GLU A 119 -6.20 -14.39 -3.70
CA GLU A 119 -4.85 -14.70 -3.23
C GLU A 119 -4.73 -14.52 -1.73
N PHE A 120 -5.37 -13.48 -1.17
CA PHE A 120 -5.31 -13.23 0.26
C PHE A 120 -5.97 -14.36 1.04
N GLN A 121 -7.20 -14.73 0.65
CA GLN A 121 -7.95 -15.78 1.32
C GLN A 121 -7.28 -17.15 1.22
N GLN A 122 -6.69 -17.47 0.07
CA GLN A 122 -6.13 -18.80 -0.19
C GLN A 122 -4.68 -18.97 0.31
N LEU A 123 -3.86 -17.92 0.25
CA LEU A 123 -2.43 -18.02 0.51
C LEU A 123 -2.02 -17.31 1.80
N MET A 124 -2.53 -16.10 2.05
CA MET A 124 -2.07 -15.28 3.17
C MET A 124 -2.81 -15.57 4.47
N LEU A 125 -4.15 -15.61 4.41
CA LEU A 125 -4.99 -15.79 5.59
C LEU A 125 -4.62 -17.08 6.34
N PRO A 126 -4.40 -18.25 5.71
CA PRO A 126 -3.99 -19.45 6.44
C PRO A 126 -2.66 -19.29 7.18
N LEU A 127 -1.71 -18.53 6.62
CA LEU A 127 -0.42 -18.27 7.28
C LEU A 127 -0.53 -17.29 8.44
N VAL A 128 -1.47 -16.36 8.41
CA VAL A 128 -1.71 -15.46 9.55
C VAL A 128 -2.08 -16.27 10.79
N TRP A 129 -2.83 -17.37 10.62
CA TRP A 129 -3.22 -18.30 11.68
C TRP A 129 -2.17 -19.37 12.00
N ASP A 130 -1.05 -19.42 11.26
CA ASP A 130 -0.01 -20.41 11.48
C ASP A 130 0.84 -20.03 12.70
N SER A 131 0.75 -20.83 13.76
CA SER A 131 1.54 -20.66 14.99
C SER A 131 3.07 -20.73 14.77
N ALA A 132 3.52 -21.33 13.66
CA ALA A 132 4.94 -21.38 13.32
C ALA A 132 5.44 -20.06 12.70
N LEU A 133 4.54 -19.17 12.27
CA LEU A 133 4.90 -17.87 11.73
C LEU A 133 5.18 -16.88 12.87
N PRO A 134 6.35 -16.22 12.90
CA PRO A 134 6.65 -15.19 13.88
C PRO A 134 5.59 -14.07 13.90
N PRO A 135 5.18 -13.55 15.09
CA PRO A 135 4.09 -12.58 15.20
C PRO A 135 4.28 -11.31 14.37
N ASP A 136 5.52 -10.83 14.27
CA ASP A 136 5.90 -9.68 13.45
C ASP A 136 5.63 -9.91 11.96
N GLN A 137 5.81 -11.13 11.47
CA GLN A 137 5.55 -11.50 10.07
C GLN A 137 4.05 -11.70 9.82
N ALA A 138 3.35 -12.31 10.78
CA ALA A 138 1.90 -12.45 10.74
C ALA A 138 1.20 -11.09 10.74
N GLN A 139 1.72 -10.11 11.49
CA GLN A 139 1.24 -8.73 11.46
C GLN A 139 1.44 -8.07 10.09
N VAL A 140 2.60 -8.26 9.44
CA VAL A 140 2.85 -7.73 8.09
C VAL A 140 1.86 -8.30 7.08
N LEU A 141 1.60 -9.61 7.12
CA LEU A 141 0.60 -10.23 6.25
C LEU A 141 -0.81 -9.70 6.53
N THR A 142 -1.15 -9.51 7.80
CA THR A 142 -2.44 -8.96 8.24
C THR A 142 -2.68 -7.54 7.70
N ALA A 143 -1.64 -6.71 7.60
CA ALA A 143 -1.76 -5.37 7.02
C ALA A 143 -2.25 -5.39 5.55
N GLY A 144 -2.06 -6.50 4.84
CA GLY A 144 -2.60 -6.70 3.48
C GLY A 144 -4.12 -6.62 3.40
N VAL A 145 -4.85 -6.85 4.50
CA VAL A 145 -6.32 -6.72 4.57
C VAL A 145 -6.78 -5.31 4.20
N VAL A 146 -5.98 -4.28 4.47
CA VAL A 146 -6.33 -2.88 4.21
C VAL A 146 -6.52 -2.62 2.71
N GLY A 147 -5.77 -3.33 1.85
CA GLY A 147 -5.83 -3.18 0.40
C GLY A 147 -7.00 -3.95 -0.27
N LEU A 148 -7.77 -4.72 0.49
CA LEU A 148 -8.87 -5.53 -0.04
C LEU A 148 -10.18 -4.72 -0.16
N PRO A 149 -11.06 -5.09 -1.11
CA PRO A 149 -12.38 -4.48 -1.23
C PRO A 149 -13.28 -4.86 -0.05
N ASP A 150 -14.20 -3.99 0.32
CA ASP A 150 -15.05 -4.12 1.52
C ASP A 150 -15.80 -5.45 1.67
N PRO A 151 -16.40 -6.03 0.62
CA PRO A 151 -17.09 -7.31 0.71
C PRO A 151 -16.19 -8.47 1.18
N VAL A 152 -14.87 -8.32 1.03
CA VAL A 152 -13.89 -9.32 1.46
C VAL A 152 -13.14 -8.86 2.72
N ARG A 153 -12.77 -7.57 2.80
CA ARG A 153 -12.05 -6.97 3.91
C ARG A 153 -12.80 -7.09 5.23
N LEU A 154 -14.06 -6.66 5.28
CA LEU A 154 -14.80 -6.57 6.54
C LEU A 154 -15.07 -7.95 7.17
N PRO A 155 -15.50 -8.99 6.42
CA PRO A 155 -15.62 -10.35 6.98
C PRO A 155 -14.29 -10.93 7.49
N ILE A 156 -13.18 -10.62 6.81
CA ILE A 156 -11.85 -11.05 7.27
C ILE A 156 -11.50 -10.35 8.59
N CYS A 157 -11.73 -9.04 8.72
CA CYS A 157 -11.51 -8.33 9.98
C CYS A 157 -12.30 -8.93 11.15
N LEU A 158 -13.58 -9.29 10.94
CA LEU A 158 -14.38 -9.97 11.97
C LEU A 158 -13.77 -11.32 12.39
N THR A 159 -13.15 -12.03 11.45
CA THR A 159 -12.47 -13.30 11.73
C THR A 159 -11.19 -13.06 12.54
N LEU A 160 -10.41 -12.04 12.17
CA LEU A 160 -9.16 -11.67 12.82
C LEU A 160 -9.33 -11.10 14.23
N LEU A 161 -10.51 -10.56 14.59
CA LEU A 161 -10.81 -10.19 15.98
C LEU A 161 -10.72 -11.37 16.95
N LYS A 162 -10.85 -12.61 16.46
CA LYS A 162 -10.74 -13.83 17.27
C LYS A 162 -9.31 -14.36 17.35
N HIS A 163 -8.34 -13.68 16.75
CA HIS A 163 -6.96 -14.15 16.69
C HIS A 163 -6.30 -14.11 18.08
N PRO A 164 -5.46 -15.10 18.46
CA PRO A 164 -4.80 -15.11 19.77
C PRO A 164 -3.80 -13.95 19.95
N ASP A 165 -3.15 -13.51 18.87
CA ASP A 165 -2.24 -12.36 18.89
C ASP A 165 -2.97 -11.01 18.98
N GLU A 166 -2.55 -10.17 19.93
CA GLU A 166 -3.14 -8.86 20.19
C GLU A 166 -2.91 -7.85 19.06
N SER A 167 -1.73 -7.87 18.42
CA SER A 167 -1.39 -6.93 17.35
C SER A 167 -2.25 -7.16 16.10
N ILE A 168 -2.56 -8.43 15.81
CA ILE A 168 -3.46 -8.82 14.73
C ILE A 168 -4.89 -8.37 15.05
N ARG A 169 -5.38 -8.59 16.27
CA ARG A 169 -6.70 -8.09 16.71
C ARG A 169 -6.78 -6.56 16.61
N ALA A 170 -5.75 -5.85 17.07
CA ALA A 170 -5.70 -4.39 17.03
C ALA A 170 -5.74 -3.85 15.60
N THR A 171 -5.10 -4.54 14.65
CA THR A 171 -5.15 -4.18 13.23
C THR A 171 -6.58 -4.34 12.69
N ALA A 172 -7.23 -5.47 12.96
CA ALA A 172 -8.61 -5.71 12.53
C ALA A 172 -9.60 -4.72 13.16
N LEU A 173 -9.44 -4.42 14.45
CA LEU A 173 -10.22 -3.43 15.17
C LEU A 173 -10.04 -2.03 14.59
N SER A 174 -8.81 -1.64 14.27
CA SER A 174 -8.53 -0.32 13.67
C SER A 174 -9.26 -0.15 12.33
N VAL A 175 -9.33 -1.21 11.52
CA VAL A 175 -10.09 -1.19 10.26
C VAL A 175 -11.59 -1.08 10.53
N LEU A 176 -12.14 -1.87 11.46
CA LEU A 176 -13.58 -1.84 11.76
C LEU A 176 -14.02 -0.53 12.40
N ALA A 177 -13.22 0.02 13.31
CA ALA A 177 -13.48 1.31 13.95
C ALA A 177 -13.44 2.48 12.96
N ALA A 178 -12.67 2.38 11.88
CA ALA A 178 -12.69 3.39 10.82
C ALA A 178 -14.02 3.43 10.03
N TYR A 179 -14.71 2.28 9.94
CA TYR A 179 -16.05 2.18 9.33
C TYR A 179 -17.17 2.49 10.33
N PHE A 180 -17.00 2.04 11.57
CA PHE A 180 -18.05 2.02 12.58
C PHE A 180 -17.53 2.63 13.90
N PRO A 181 -17.22 3.94 13.93
CA PRO A 181 -16.56 4.57 15.07
C PRO A 181 -17.40 4.53 16.36
N ASP A 182 -18.72 4.57 16.24
CA ASP A 182 -19.65 4.60 17.37
C ASP A 182 -20.24 3.22 17.73
N THR A 183 -19.77 2.16 17.07
CA THR A 183 -20.29 0.80 17.25
C THR A 183 -19.45 0.06 18.28
N ALA A 184 -20.11 -0.45 19.33
CA ALA A 184 -19.47 -1.35 20.30
C ALA A 184 -18.96 -2.62 19.60
N GLU A 185 -17.82 -3.16 20.03
CA GLU A 185 -17.17 -4.30 19.36
C GLU A 185 -18.09 -5.53 19.22
N ALA A 186 -18.94 -5.77 20.22
CA ALA A 186 -19.92 -6.87 20.21
C ALA A 186 -20.95 -6.75 19.08
N SER A 187 -21.13 -5.55 18.53
CA SER A 187 -22.09 -5.22 17.48
C SER A 187 -21.46 -5.14 16.07
N TYR A 188 -20.13 -5.32 15.95
CA TYR A 188 -19.47 -5.30 14.63
C TYR A 188 -20.02 -6.32 13.64
N PRO A 189 -20.37 -7.58 14.02
CA PRO A 189 -20.94 -8.53 13.08
C PRO A 189 -22.23 -8.02 12.43
N GLN A 190 -23.15 -7.43 13.22
CA GLN A 190 -24.40 -6.87 12.68
C GLN A 190 -24.13 -5.64 11.82
N ALA A 191 -23.24 -4.73 12.27
CA ALA A 191 -22.92 -3.52 11.53
C ALA A 191 -22.31 -3.82 10.15
N VAL A 192 -21.38 -4.78 10.08
CA VAL A 192 -20.80 -5.26 8.81
C VAL A 192 -21.87 -5.87 7.92
N GLN A 193 -22.77 -6.70 8.46
CA GLN A 193 -23.84 -7.30 7.68
C GLN A 193 -24.80 -6.24 7.09
N SER A 194 -25.18 -5.25 7.88
CA SER A 194 -26.04 -4.15 7.42
C SER A 194 -25.37 -3.31 6.33
N TYR A 195 -24.08 -3.00 6.50
CA TYR A 195 -23.28 -2.24 5.53
C TYR A 195 -23.15 -2.98 4.19
N LEU A 196 -22.83 -4.28 4.22
CA LEU A 196 -22.66 -5.07 3.00
C LEU A 196 -23.98 -5.36 2.28
N ALA A 197 -25.13 -5.31 2.97
CA ALA A 197 -26.44 -5.45 2.36
C ALA A 197 -26.90 -4.18 1.61
N HIS A 198 -26.38 -3.01 2.00
CA HIS A 198 -26.70 -1.72 1.39
C HIS A 198 -25.40 -0.94 1.16
N PRO A 199 -24.55 -1.38 0.21
CA PRO A 199 -23.38 -0.61 -0.16
C PRO A 199 -23.85 0.69 -0.85
N ASP A 200 -23.50 1.83 -0.26
CA ASP A 200 -23.77 3.16 -0.83
C ASP A 200 -23.14 3.33 -2.24
#